data_AF-A0A971HR56-F1
#
_entry.id   AF-A0A971HR56-F1
#
_cell.length_a   1.000
_cell.length_b   1.000
_cell.length_c   1.000
_cell.angle_alpha   90.00
_cell.angle_beta   90.00
_cell.angle_gamma   90.00
#
_symmetry.space_group_name_H-M   'P 1'
#
loop_
_entity.id
_entity.type
_entity.pdbx_description
1 polymer ?
#
loop_
_entity_poly.entity_id
_entity_poly.type
_entity_poly.pdbx_seq_one_letter_code
_entity_poly.pdbx_strand_id
1 'polypeptide(L)'
;MLKKRLFAILIAIPILLGFTGCSGGGVNGEGTSSTPAPDINSVIRGNEYLETGWDYINKGLYDSAVTQFNKVLENSPTMQEKADANNGIGWAKSFGGKLKDGIKWFILAKELNDDAKVGLASAYMQQASKTDMEEIIELLLNDLGKGKPNFEYKASRPVGVTNAEVHAMLAYAYAATDKDDDAYVQLEFAKTLDPNYEQTTVGQIIKVIEFLLN
;
A
#
# COMPACT_ATOMS: atom_id res chain seq x y z
N MET A 1 29.69 -22.01 8.78
CA MET A 1 29.00 -21.02 9.64
C MET A 1 27.52 -21.14 9.35
N LEU A 2 26.78 -21.79 10.25
CA LEU A 2 25.37 -22.11 10.05
C LEU A 2 24.58 -20.81 10.21
N LYS A 3 24.09 -20.27 9.09
CA LYS A 3 23.31 -19.02 9.00
C LYS A 3 22.24 -19.01 10.09
N LYS A 4 22.24 -17.98 10.96
CA LYS A 4 21.23 -17.72 12.01
C LYS A 4 19.81 -17.44 11.44
N ARG A 5 19.60 -17.73 10.14
CA ARG A 5 18.47 -17.33 9.31
C ARG A 5 17.18 -18.11 9.57
N LEU A 6 17.22 -19.25 10.29
CA LEU A 6 16.01 -20.07 10.48
C LEU A 6 15.03 -19.52 11.54
N PHE A 7 15.41 -18.54 12.36
CA PHE A 7 14.57 -18.02 13.45
C PHE A 7 14.13 -16.55 13.29
N ALA A 8 14.55 -15.86 12.22
CA ALA A 8 14.30 -14.43 12.03
C ALA A 8 12.98 -14.09 11.30
N ILE A 9 12.03 -15.04 11.20
CA ILE A 9 10.72 -14.84 10.53
C ILE A 9 9.69 -14.18 11.47
N LEU A 10 10.06 -13.88 12.73
CA LEU A 10 9.13 -13.32 13.72
C LEU A 10 9.68 -12.07 14.40
N ILE A 11 10.30 -11.17 13.63
CA ILE A 11 10.51 -9.81 14.10
C ILE A 11 9.21 -9.04 13.85
N ALA A 12 8.27 -9.18 14.79
CA ALA A 12 7.12 -8.29 14.93
C ALA A 12 7.61 -6.92 15.45
N ILE A 13 8.43 -6.22 14.68
CA ILE A 13 8.55 -4.77 14.84
C ILE A 13 7.27 -4.24 14.21
N PRO A 14 6.35 -3.62 14.97
CA PRO A 14 5.31 -2.83 14.34
C PRO A 14 6.04 -1.73 13.58
N ILE A 15 6.17 -1.89 12.26
CA ILE A 15 6.58 -0.81 11.37
C ILE A 15 5.48 0.23 11.56
N LEU A 16 5.75 1.18 12.46
CA LEU A 16 4.90 2.33 12.72
C LEU A 16 5.09 3.26 11.54
N LEU A 17 4.42 2.91 10.43
CA LEU A 17 4.10 3.88 9.39
C LEU A 17 3.45 5.08 10.09
N GLY A 18 3.88 6.29 9.75
CA GLY A 18 3.48 7.54 10.41
C GLY A 18 2.00 7.86 10.23
N PHE A 19 1.13 7.11 10.90
CA PHE A 19 -0.31 7.30 10.92
C PHE A 19 -0.67 8.38 11.95
N THR A 20 -0.55 9.64 11.57
CA THR A 20 -1.08 10.77 12.37
C THR A 20 -2.57 10.96 12.08
N GLY A 21 -3.38 9.95 12.39
CA GLY A 21 -4.85 10.02 12.31
C GLY A 21 -5.44 10.42 13.66
N CYS A 22 -5.77 11.70 13.83
CA CYS A 22 -6.47 12.20 15.02
C CYS A 22 -7.93 11.73 14.98
N SER A 23 -8.36 10.95 15.98
CA SER A 23 -9.66 10.25 16.01
C SER A 23 -10.84 11.19 16.26
N GLY A 24 -11.92 11.09 15.45
CA GLY A 24 -13.17 11.78 15.78
C GLY A 24 -14.40 11.36 14.97
N GLY A 25 -15.21 10.45 15.53
CA GLY A 25 -16.69 10.42 15.43
C GLY A 25 -17.34 10.03 14.10
N GLY A 26 -17.89 8.81 14.02
CA GLY A 26 -18.66 8.31 12.87
C GLY A 26 -20.15 8.70 12.84
N VAL A 27 -20.75 8.62 11.65
CA VAL A 27 -22.21 8.62 11.41
C VAL A 27 -22.59 7.73 10.20
N ASN A 28 -23.84 7.22 10.22
CA ASN A 28 -24.40 6.13 9.41
C ASN A 28 -25.24 6.58 8.18
N GLY A 29 -25.41 5.64 7.22
CA GLY A 29 -26.60 5.47 6.36
C GLY A 29 -26.56 6.10 4.96
N GLU A 30 -27.22 5.63 3.91
CA GLU A 30 -28.01 4.43 3.57
C GLU A 30 -28.03 4.38 2.01
N GLY A 31 -28.24 3.21 1.39
CA GLY A 31 -28.19 3.01 -0.06
C GLY A 31 -29.55 2.70 -0.70
N THR A 32 -29.64 2.84 -2.03
CA THR A 32 -30.64 2.19 -2.90
C THR A 32 -30.07 1.99 -4.31
N SER A 33 -30.23 0.82 -4.90
CA SER A 33 -29.69 0.44 -6.22
C SER A 33 -30.78 0.21 -7.28
N SER A 34 -30.53 0.70 -8.49
CA SER A 34 -31.14 0.23 -9.75
C SER A 34 -30.35 0.77 -10.93
N THR A 35 -29.87 -0.08 -11.84
CA THR A 35 -28.96 0.27 -12.95
C THR A 35 -29.63 0.28 -14.33
N PRO A 36 -29.39 1.33 -15.12
CA PRO A 36 -29.23 1.23 -16.57
C PRO A 36 -27.89 1.86 -17.05
N ALA A 37 -27.63 1.80 -18.36
CA ALA A 37 -26.45 2.23 -19.15
C ALA A 37 -25.69 3.49 -18.65
N PRO A 38 -24.38 3.67 -18.96
CA PRO A 38 -23.52 4.65 -18.31
C PRO A 38 -24.06 6.08 -18.49
N ASP A 39 -24.74 6.52 -17.45
CA ASP A 39 -25.25 7.87 -17.27
C ASP A 39 -24.06 8.76 -16.95
N ILE A 40 -23.89 9.85 -17.69
CA ILE A 40 -22.83 10.84 -17.42
C ILE A 40 -22.92 11.39 -15.99
N ASN A 41 -24.14 11.44 -15.41
CA ASN A 41 -24.34 11.79 -14.02
C ASN A 41 -23.84 10.70 -13.06
N SER A 42 -23.78 9.44 -13.49
CA SER A 42 -23.20 8.32 -12.72
C SER A 42 -21.69 8.47 -12.56
N VAL A 43 -20.99 8.91 -13.61
CA VAL A 43 -19.54 9.19 -13.58
C VAL A 43 -19.23 10.38 -12.67
N ILE A 44 -20.01 11.47 -12.76
CA ILE A 44 -19.86 12.62 -11.87
C ILE A 44 -20.05 12.19 -10.41
N ARG A 45 -21.09 11.41 -10.13
CA ARG A 45 -21.39 10.90 -8.78
C ARG A 45 -20.32 9.93 -8.27
N GLY A 46 -19.75 9.09 -9.15
CA GLY A 46 -18.63 8.20 -8.85
C GLY A 46 -17.41 8.99 -8.37
N ASN A 47 -17.05 10.04 -9.07
CA ASN A 47 -15.95 10.94 -8.68
C ASN A 47 -16.21 11.64 -7.34
N GLU A 48 -17.42 12.15 -7.10
CA GLU A 48 -17.77 12.80 -5.82
C GLU A 48 -17.64 11.82 -4.63
N TYR A 49 -18.11 10.58 -4.79
CA TYR A 49 -17.95 9.55 -3.78
C TYR A 49 -16.48 9.15 -3.56
N LEU A 50 -15.68 9.06 -4.62
CA LEU A 50 -14.24 8.81 -4.52
C LEU A 50 -13.56 9.91 -3.67
N GLU A 51 -13.79 11.18 -4.01
CA GLU A 51 -13.16 12.30 -3.28
C GLU A 51 -13.63 12.37 -1.82
N THR A 52 -14.92 12.14 -1.56
CA THR A 52 -15.44 12.10 -0.19
C THR A 52 -14.82 10.96 0.62
N GLY A 53 -14.59 9.79 0.00
CA GLY A 53 -13.91 8.67 0.63
C GLY A 53 -12.48 9.02 1.07
N TRP A 54 -11.73 9.71 0.22
CA TRP A 54 -10.37 10.16 0.55
C TRP A 54 -10.34 11.27 1.60
N ASP A 55 -11.29 12.19 1.59
CA ASP A 55 -11.46 13.18 2.66
C ASP A 55 -11.74 12.50 4.02
N TYR A 56 -12.57 11.45 4.03
CA TYR A 56 -12.76 10.64 5.24
C TYR A 56 -11.51 9.89 5.68
N ILE A 57 -10.69 9.36 4.77
CA ILE A 57 -9.37 8.79 5.12
C ILE A 57 -8.49 9.84 5.81
N ASN A 58 -8.41 11.05 5.26
CA ASN A 58 -7.62 12.15 5.84
C ASN A 58 -8.08 12.54 7.26
N LYS A 59 -9.37 12.33 7.55
CA LYS A 59 -9.99 12.57 8.87
C LYS A 59 -9.93 11.35 9.81
N GLY A 60 -9.34 10.23 9.38
CA GLY A 60 -9.33 8.98 10.15
C GLY A 60 -10.68 8.26 10.23
N LEU A 61 -11.65 8.64 9.37
CA LEU A 61 -13.01 8.11 9.34
C LEU A 61 -13.12 6.92 8.39
N TYR A 62 -12.41 5.83 8.70
CA TYR A 62 -12.18 4.73 7.76
C TYR A 62 -13.46 3.97 7.36
N ASP A 63 -14.38 3.71 8.28
CA ASP A 63 -15.64 3.03 7.92
C ASP A 63 -16.55 3.92 7.06
N SER A 64 -16.54 5.23 7.31
CA SER A 64 -17.23 6.21 6.47
C SER A 64 -16.60 6.28 5.08
N ALA A 65 -15.27 6.22 4.98
CA ALA A 65 -14.56 6.15 3.71
C ALA A 65 -14.94 4.90 2.91
N VAL A 66 -14.92 3.72 3.54
CA VAL A 66 -15.37 2.46 2.92
C VAL A 66 -16.80 2.58 2.40
N THR A 67 -17.68 3.22 3.18
CA THR A 67 -19.07 3.47 2.76
C THR A 67 -19.14 4.29 1.47
N GLN A 68 -18.35 5.36 1.34
CA GLN A 68 -18.34 6.16 0.11
C GLN A 68 -17.77 5.40 -1.08
N PHE A 69 -16.66 4.68 -0.90
CA PHE A 69 -16.10 3.87 -1.98
C PHE A 69 -17.05 2.77 -2.46
N ASN A 70 -17.81 2.14 -1.57
CA ASN A 70 -18.85 1.18 -1.97
C ASN A 70 -19.95 1.83 -2.83
N LYS A 71 -20.32 3.09 -2.56
CA LYS A 71 -21.27 3.81 -3.43
C LYS A 71 -20.72 3.98 -4.85
N VAL A 72 -19.41 4.16 -5.04
CA VAL A 72 -18.80 4.15 -6.40
C VAL A 72 -19.06 2.81 -7.07
N LEU A 73 -18.83 1.70 -6.35
CA LEU A 73 -18.98 0.34 -6.87
C LEU A 73 -20.43 -0.03 -7.21
N GLU A 74 -21.41 0.59 -6.54
CA GLU A 74 -22.85 0.36 -6.75
C GLU A 74 -23.42 1.14 -7.95
N ASN A 75 -22.74 2.19 -8.44
CA ASN A 75 -23.24 3.12 -9.46
C ASN A 75 -22.55 2.91 -10.82
N SER A 76 -22.61 1.68 -11.36
CA SER A 76 -22.10 1.32 -12.70
C SER A 76 -20.72 1.93 -13.02
N PRO A 77 -19.67 1.65 -12.21
CA PRO A 77 -18.37 2.28 -12.38
C PRO A 77 -17.68 1.84 -13.67
N THR A 78 -16.86 2.73 -14.22
CA THR A 78 -15.81 2.36 -15.17
C THR A 78 -14.79 1.43 -14.52
N MET A 79 -13.95 0.78 -15.33
CA MET A 79 -12.88 -0.08 -14.80
C MET A 79 -11.90 0.70 -13.91
N GLN A 80 -11.61 1.96 -14.27
CA GLN A 80 -10.73 2.82 -13.48
C GLN A 80 -11.39 3.24 -12.16
N GLU A 81 -12.64 3.71 -12.16
CA GLU A 81 -13.35 4.06 -10.92
C GLU A 81 -13.48 2.85 -9.99
N LYS A 82 -13.71 1.66 -10.57
CA LYS A 82 -13.71 0.42 -9.81
C LYS A 82 -12.34 0.17 -9.16
N ALA A 83 -11.25 0.32 -9.90
CA ALA A 83 -9.90 0.15 -9.34
C ALA A 83 -9.61 1.19 -8.25
N ASP A 84 -9.94 2.46 -8.47
CA ASP A 84 -9.69 3.54 -7.52
C ASP A 84 -10.53 3.39 -6.24
N ALA A 85 -11.78 2.96 -6.35
CA ALA A 85 -12.63 2.66 -5.20
C ALA A 85 -12.09 1.47 -4.41
N ASN A 86 -11.68 0.38 -5.08
CA ASN A 86 -11.08 -0.77 -4.41
C ASN A 86 -9.74 -0.39 -3.74
N ASN A 87 -8.90 0.43 -4.37
CA ASN A 87 -7.70 0.98 -3.75
C ASN A 87 -8.03 1.77 -2.48
N GLY A 88 -9.03 2.66 -2.54
CA GLY A 88 -9.51 3.43 -1.40
C GLY A 88 -10.02 2.54 -0.25
N ILE A 89 -10.79 1.49 -0.55
CA ILE A 89 -11.25 0.52 0.47
C ILE A 89 -10.04 -0.20 1.09
N GLY A 90 -9.06 -0.60 0.27
CA GLY A 90 -7.84 -1.26 0.72
C GLY A 90 -7.09 -0.42 1.76
N TRP A 91 -6.88 0.86 1.46
CA TRP A 91 -6.23 1.80 2.39
C TRP A 91 -7.07 2.10 3.62
N ALA A 92 -8.37 2.34 3.47
CA ALA A 92 -9.25 2.55 4.61
C ALA A 92 -9.27 1.35 5.57
N LYS A 93 -9.36 0.12 5.06
CA LYS A 93 -9.29 -1.10 5.88
C LYS A 93 -7.92 -1.31 6.52
N SER A 94 -6.85 -0.97 5.80
CA SER A 94 -5.49 -1.05 6.31
C SER A 94 -5.24 -0.07 7.46
N PHE A 95 -5.72 1.17 7.34
CA PHE A 95 -5.57 2.19 8.38
C PHE A 95 -6.50 1.98 9.57
N GLY A 96 -7.73 1.54 9.34
CA GLY A 96 -8.70 1.25 10.41
C GLY A 96 -8.48 -0.09 11.11
N GLY A 97 -7.57 -0.93 10.61
CA GLY A 97 -7.33 -2.28 11.09
C GLY A 97 -5.85 -2.66 11.00
N LYS A 98 -5.57 -3.77 10.33
CA LYS A 98 -4.21 -4.23 10.01
C LYS A 98 -4.00 -4.14 8.50
N LEU A 99 -2.76 -3.98 8.03
CA LEU A 99 -2.48 -3.92 6.59
C LEU A 99 -3.07 -5.11 5.80
N LYS A 100 -3.07 -6.31 6.41
CA LYS A 100 -3.67 -7.51 5.80
C LYS A 100 -5.15 -7.37 5.48
N ASP A 101 -5.88 -6.51 6.18
CA ASP A 101 -7.32 -6.32 5.97
C ASP A 101 -7.62 -5.59 4.65
N GLY A 102 -6.62 -4.92 4.06
CA GLY A 102 -6.68 -4.29 2.75
C GLY A 102 -6.39 -5.23 1.56
N ILE A 103 -5.75 -6.39 1.78
CA ILE A 103 -5.18 -7.24 0.71
C ILE A 103 -6.19 -7.57 -0.39
N LYS A 104 -7.38 -8.05 0.00
CA LYS A 104 -8.44 -8.39 -0.96
C LYS A 104 -8.72 -7.24 -1.92
N TRP A 105 -8.75 -6.02 -1.41
CA TRP A 105 -9.13 -4.83 -2.15
C TRP A 105 -7.99 -4.31 -3.01
N PHE A 106 -6.75 -4.38 -2.51
CA PHE A 106 -5.58 -4.09 -3.33
C PHE A 106 -5.44 -5.05 -4.51
N ILE A 107 -5.69 -6.35 -4.33
CA ILE A 107 -5.70 -7.34 -5.42
C ILE A 107 -6.72 -6.95 -6.51
N LEU A 108 -7.89 -6.44 -6.12
CA LEU A 108 -8.92 -6.01 -7.08
C LEU A 108 -8.55 -4.73 -7.85
N ALA A 109 -7.55 -3.98 -7.37
CA ALA A 109 -7.16 -2.69 -7.93
C ALA A 109 -5.79 -2.68 -8.62
N LYS A 110 -4.90 -3.63 -8.28
CA LYS A 110 -3.48 -3.58 -8.65
C LYS A 110 -3.22 -3.42 -10.15
N GLU A 111 -4.04 -4.00 -11.01
CA GLU A 111 -3.83 -3.93 -12.47
C GLU A 111 -3.90 -2.50 -13.03
N LEU A 112 -4.66 -1.60 -12.39
CA LEU A 112 -4.92 -0.24 -12.88
C LEU A 112 -4.53 0.86 -11.88
N ASN A 113 -4.00 0.50 -10.71
CA ASN A 113 -3.69 1.46 -9.66
C ASN A 113 -2.35 1.15 -8.99
N ASP A 114 -1.41 2.08 -9.08
CA ASP A 114 -0.06 1.94 -8.53
C ASP A 114 -0.02 2.00 -7.01
N ASP A 115 -0.88 2.82 -6.39
CA ASP A 115 -1.00 2.88 -4.92
C ASP A 115 -1.51 1.56 -4.35
N ALA A 116 -2.33 0.82 -5.12
CA ALA A 116 -2.79 -0.51 -4.72
C ALA A 116 -1.65 -1.55 -4.75
N LYS A 117 -0.72 -1.47 -5.72
CA LYS A 117 0.48 -2.33 -5.74
C LYS A 117 1.33 -2.09 -4.49
N VAL A 118 1.55 -0.83 -4.13
CA VAL A 118 2.31 -0.44 -2.94
C VAL A 118 1.60 -0.87 -1.66
N GLY A 119 0.28 -0.69 -1.56
CA GLY A 119 -0.52 -1.17 -0.43
C GLY A 119 -0.46 -2.69 -0.25
N LEU A 120 -0.55 -3.44 -1.36
CA LEU A 120 -0.42 -4.90 -1.35
C LEU A 120 0.98 -5.35 -0.90
N ALA A 121 2.03 -4.74 -1.45
CA ALA A 121 3.41 -5.02 -1.04
C ALA A 121 3.63 -4.73 0.46
N SER A 122 3.04 -3.65 0.97
CA SER A 122 3.13 -3.28 2.40
C SER A 122 2.47 -4.34 3.29
N ALA A 123 1.32 -4.86 2.85
CA ALA A 123 0.62 -5.93 3.56
C ALA A 123 1.39 -7.25 3.54
N TYR A 124 2.06 -7.57 2.44
CA TYR A 124 2.92 -8.75 2.31
C TYR A 124 4.17 -8.69 3.19
N MET A 125 4.77 -7.51 3.36
CA MET A 125 5.89 -7.35 4.28
C MET A 125 5.55 -7.75 5.72
N GLN A 126 4.31 -7.47 6.17
CA GLN A 126 3.87 -7.86 7.52
C GLN A 126 3.60 -9.36 7.67
N GLN A 127 3.30 -10.08 6.59
CA GLN A 127 3.09 -11.54 6.66
C GLN A 127 4.41 -12.31 6.73
N ALA A 128 5.49 -11.73 6.22
CA ALA A 128 6.86 -12.21 6.37
C ALA A 128 7.12 -13.64 5.84
N SER A 129 6.34 -14.14 4.88
CA SER A 129 6.67 -15.41 4.20
C SER A 129 7.58 -15.19 3.00
N LYS A 130 8.42 -16.17 2.64
CA LYS A 130 9.31 -16.07 1.47
C LYS A 130 8.53 -15.85 0.16
N THR A 131 7.38 -16.50 0.00
CA THR A 131 6.49 -16.31 -1.16
C THR A 131 5.97 -14.87 -1.24
N ASP A 132 5.63 -14.27 -0.10
CA ASP A 132 5.20 -12.86 -0.06
C ASP A 132 6.33 -11.91 -0.49
N MET A 133 7.60 -12.23 -0.17
CA MET A 133 8.75 -11.44 -0.61
C MET A 133 9.00 -11.51 -2.12
N GLU A 134 8.81 -12.68 -2.71
CA GLU A 134 8.90 -12.84 -4.17
C GLU A 134 7.79 -12.04 -4.87
N GLU A 135 6.58 -12.04 -4.31
CA GLU A 135 5.46 -11.24 -4.83
C GLU A 135 5.69 -9.73 -4.65
N ILE A 136 6.35 -9.28 -3.57
CA ILE A 136 6.74 -7.87 -3.41
C ILE A 136 7.70 -7.45 -4.55
N ILE A 137 8.67 -8.29 -4.89
CA ILE A 137 9.60 -8.00 -6.00
C ILE A 137 8.83 -7.88 -7.32
N GLU A 138 7.89 -8.79 -7.59
CA GLU A 138 7.06 -8.75 -8.79
C GLU A 138 6.23 -7.45 -8.84
N LEU A 139 5.52 -7.13 -7.75
CA LEU A 139 4.65 -5.95 -7.66
C LEU A 139 5.42 -4.63 -7.83
N LEU A 140 6.57 -4.50 -7.16
CA LEU A 140 7.29 -3.23 -7.11
C LEU A 140 8.25 -3.06 -8.29
N LEU A 141 9.03 -4.08 -8.64
CA LEU A 141 9.97 -3.95 -9.75
C LEU A 141 9.27 -4.15 -11.11
N ASN A 142 8.53 -5.24 -11.29
CA ASN A 142 8.01 -5.61 -12.60
C ASN A 142 6.71 -4.88 -12.93
N ASP A 143 5.74 -4.91 -12.03
CA ASP A 143 4.43 -4.31 -12.28
C ASP A 143 4.43 -2.78 -12.16
N LEU A 144 5.05 -2.23 -11.11
CA LEU A 144 5.17 -0.79 -10.90
C LEU A 144 6.37 -0.21 -11.66
N GLY A 145 7.58 -0.71 -11.41
CA GLY A 145 8.82 -0.21 -12.02
C GLY A 145 9.06 -0.60 -13.48
N LYS A 146 8.23 -1.47 -14.06
CA LYS A 146 8.37 -1.99 -15.44
C LYS A 146 9.77 -2.57 -15.70
N GLY A 147 10.31 -3.28 -14.71
CA GLY A 147 11.63 -3.90 -14.72
C GLY A 147 12.80 -2.93 -14.52
N LYS A 148 12.56 -1.64 -14.28
CA LYS A 148 13.62 -0.66 -14.06
C LYS A 148 13.91 -0.56 -12.55
N PRO A 149 15.15 -0.80 -12.09
CA PRO A 149 15.46 -0.81 -10.66
C PRO A 149 15.38 0.58 -9.99
N ASN A 150 15.58 1.65 -10.75
CA ASN A 150 15.52 3.04 -10.26
C ASN A 150 14.27 3.74 -10.78
N PHE A 151 13.11 3.09 -10.61
CA PHE A 151 11.84 3.68 -10.96
C PHE A 151 11.46 4.81 -9.99
N GLU A 152 10.43 5.58 -10.33
CA GLU A 152 9.88 6.61 -9.45
C GLU A 152 8.44 6.25 -9.12
N TYR A 153 8.17 6.03 -7.83
CA TYR A 153 6.82 5.96 -7.30
C TYR A 153 6.36 7.35 -6.85
N LYS A 154 5.18 7.76 -7.33
CA LYS A 154 4.49 8.96 -6.87
C LYS A 154 3.07 8.59 -6.46
N ALA A 155 2.81 8.70 -5.17
CA ALA A 155 1.48 8.45 -4.64
C ALA A 155 0.43 9.33 -5.32
N SER A 156 -0.65 8.72 -5.81
CA SER A 156 -1.77 9.44 -6.43
C SER A 156 -2.76 9.98 -5.39
N ARG A 157 -2.75 9.37 -4.21
CA ARG A 157 -3.63 9.65 -3.07
C ARG A 157 -2.82 9.75 -1.77
N PRO A 158 -3.38 10.32 -0.68
CA PRO A 158 -2.67 10.49 0.59
C PRO A 158 -2.53 9.16 1.36
N VAL A 159 -1.80 8.21 0.78
CA VAL A 159 -1.59 6.87 1.34
C VAL A 159 -0.43 6.82 2.35
N GLY A 160 0.35 7.90 2.45
CA GLY A 160 1.42 8.04 3.43
C GLY A 160 2.68 7.23 3.14
N VAL A 161 2.81 6.65 1.94
CA VAL A 161 4.00 5.91 1.50
C VAL A 161 4.80 6.76 0.52
N THR A 162 6.10 6.86 0.75
CA THR A 162 7.07 7.63 -0.04
C THR A 162 7.82 6.76 -1.05
N ASN A 163 8.44 7.38 -2.05
CA ASN A 163 9.31 6.66 -2.99
C ASN A 163 10.48 5.97 -2.26
N ALA A 164 11.07 6.63 -1.26
CA ALA A 164 12.14 6.06 -0.45
C ALA A 164 11.69 4.80 0.30
N GLU A 165 10.48 4.82 0.88
CA GLU A 165 9.90 3.64 1.53
C GLU A 165 9.70 2.51 0.52
N VAL A 166 9.15 2.77 -0.67
CA VAL A 166 8.97 1.72 -1.70
C VAL A 166 10.30 1.05 -2.06
N HIS A 167 11.38 1.81 -2.22
CA HIS A 167 12.70 1.24 -2.48
C HIS A 167 13.26 0.47 -1.26
N ALA A 168 13.02 0.95 -0.03
CA ALA A 168 13.37 0.21 1.18
C ALA A 168 12.59 -1.11 1.30
N MET A 169 11.32 -1.14 0.91
CA MET A 169 10.50 -2.36 0.86
C MET A 169 11.05 -3.37 -0.16
N LEU A 170 11.43 -2.89 -1.35
CA LEU A 170 12.04 -3.72 -2.38
C LEU A 170 13.41 -4.27 -1.93
N ALA A 171 14.23 -3.45 -1.27
CA ALA A 171 15.50 -3.88 -0.66
C ALA A 171 15.29 -4.99 0.39
N TYR A 172 14.27 -4.83 1.24
CA TYR A 172 13.90 -5.85 2.23
C TYR A 172 13.47 -7.17 1.58
N ALA A 173 12.64 -7.12 0.54
CA ALA A 173 12.21 -8.31 -0.19
C ALA A 173 13.40 -9.03 -0.86
N TYR A 174 14.36 -8.28 -1.42
CA TYR A 174 15.60 -8.85 -1.94
C TYR A 174 16.46 -9.53 -0.85
N ALA A 175 16.69 -8.86 0.27
CA ALA A 175 17.45 -9.44 1.39
C ALA A 175 16.79 -10.71 1.94
N ALA A 176 15.46 -10.69 2.08
CA ALA A 176 14.69 -11.84 2.55
C ALA A 176 14.63 -13.01 1.55
N THR A 177 14.96 -12.78 0.28
CA THR A 177 15.04 -13.80 -0.78
C THR A 177 16.46 -14.18 -1.17
N ASP A 178 17.45 -13.84 -0.32
CA ASP A 178 18.88 -14.12 -0.51
C ASP A 178 19.50 -13.46 -1.75
N LYS A 179 18.93 -12.35 -2.22
CA LYS A 179 19.42 -11.53 -3.36
C LYS A 179 20.16 -10.30 -2.84
N ASP A 180 21.25 -10.56 -2.11
CA ASP A 180 21.94 -9.54 -1.30
C ASP A 180 22.47 -8.35 -2.14
N ASP A 181 23.00 -8.60 -3.35
CA ASP A 181 23.49 -7.53 -4.24
C ASP A 181 22.36 -6.57 -4.67
N ASP A 182 21.21 -7.11 -5.05
CA ASP A 182 20.03 -6.32 -5.42
C ASP A 182 19.48 -5.55 -4.21
N ALA A 183 19.54 -6.16 -3.01
CA ALA A 183 19.15 -5.50 -1.77
C ALA A 183 20.01 -4.27 -1.49
N TYR A 184 21.33 -4.36 -1.66
CA TYR A 184 22.23 -3.21 -1.47
C TYR A 184 21.94 -2.09 -2.48
N VAL A 185 21.67 -2.42 -3.74
CA VAL A 185 21.32 -1.40 -4.77
C VAL A 185 20.10 -0.59 -4.34
N GLN A 186 19.03 -1.28 -3.93
CA GLN A 186 17.78 -0.64 -3.54
C GLN A 186 17.89 0.10 -2.20
N LEU A 187 18.66 -0.45 -1.26
CA LEU A 187 18.96 0.16 0.02
C LEU A 187 19.65 1.51 -0.15
N GLU A 188 20.71 1.56 -0.95
CA GLU A 188 21.45 2.80 -1.19
C GLU A 188 20.58 3.82 -1.93
N PHE A 189 19.79 3.37 -2.92
CA PHE A 189 18.86 4.26 -3.61
C PHE A 189 17.82 4.88 -2.66
N ALA A 190 17.23 4.09 -1.75
CA ALA A 190 16.32 4.59 -0.72
C ALA A 190 16.98 5.67 0.16
N LYS A 191 18.24 5.48 0.58
CA LYS A 191 19.00 6.48 1.36
C LYS A 191 19.24 7.77 0.57
N THR A 192 19.45 7.69 -0.74
CA THR A 192 19.59 8.90 -1.58
C THR A 192 18.29 9.70 -1.68
N LEU A 193 17.14 9.03 -1.61
CA LEU A 193 15.82 9.64 -1.66
C LEU A 193 15.38 10.24 -0.32
N ASP A 194 15.84 9.68 0.80
CA ASP A 194 15.60 10.19 2.15
C ASP A 194 16.94 10.34 2.92
N PRO A 195 17.70 11.44 2.74
CA PRO A 195 19.01 11.61 3.37
C PRO A 195 19.01 11.73 4.91
N ASN A 196 17.85 11.90 5.55
CA ASN A 196 17.69 12.02 7.00
C ASN A 196 16.86 10.86 7.57
N TYR A 197 17.02 9.68 6.98
CA TYR A 197 16.18 8.51 7.20
C TYR A 197 16.29 7.89 8.61
N GLU A 198 17.28 8.25 9.43
CA GLU A 198 17.65 7.47 10.62
C GLU A 198 16.53 7.32 11.66
N GLN A 199 15.62 8.30 11.70
CA GLN A 199 14.44 8.33 12.58
C GLN A 199 13.12 8.18 11.81
N THR A 200 13.15 7.83 10.53
CA THR A 200 11.96 7.61 9.69
C THR A 200 11.64 6.11 9.57
N THR A 201 10.51 5.78 8.92
CA THR A 201 10.18 4.39 8.56
C THR A 201 11.31 3.75 7.74
N VAL A 202 11.92 4.53 6.83
CA VAL A 202 13.03 4.06 5.99
C VAL A 202 14.16 3.55 6.88
N GLY A 203 14.61 4.34 7.87
CA GLY A 203 15.66 3.88 8.80
C GLY A 203 15.30 2.67 9.64
N GLN A 204 14.02 2.47 9.96
CA GLN A 204 13.58 1.25 10.65
C GLN A 204 13.70 0.02 9.73
N ILE A 205 13.26 0.13 8.47
CA ILE A 205 13.36 -0.94 7.47
C ILE A 205 14.84 -1.27 7.19
N ILE A 206 15.68 -0.23 7.05
CA ILE A 206 17.13 -0.37 6.82
C ILE A 206 17.80 -1.18 7.92
N LYS A 207 17.50 -0.91 9.20
CA LYS A 207 18.07 -1.69 10.32
C LYS A 207 17.72 -3.17 10.24
N VAL A 208 16.51 -3.50 9.78
CA VAL A 208 16.09 -4.90 9.56
C VAL A 208 16.86 -5.52 8.40
N ILE A 209 17.02 -4.79 7.29
CA ILE A 209 17.80 -5.24 6.12
C ILE A 209 19.26 -5.52 6.52
N GLU A 210 19.91 -4.59 7.21
CA GLU A 210 21.29 -4.74 7.68
C GLU A 210 21.44 -5.97 8.59
N PHE A 211 20.44 -6.26 9.43
CA PHE A 211 20.43 -7.48 10.24
C PHE A 211 20.33 -8.76 9.39
N LEU A 212 19.56 -8.75 8.29
CA LEU A 212 19.41 -9.90 7.39
C LEU A 212 20.66 -10.18 6.54
N LEU A 213 21.39 -9.13 6.16
CA LEU A 213 22.57 -9.20 5.32
C LEU A 213 23.85 -9.62 6.08
N ASN A 214 23.83 -9.51 7.42
CA ASN A 214 24.92 -9.95 8.31
C ASN A 214 24.82 -11.43 8.71
#